data_AF-A0A349DVS0-F1
#
_entry.id   AF-A0A349DVS0-F1
#
_cell.length_a   1.000
_cell.length_b   1.000
_cell.length_c   1.000
_cell.angle_alpha   90.00
_cell.angle_beta   90.00
_cell.angle_gamma   90.00
#
_symmetry.space_group_name_H-M   'P 1'
#
loop_
_entity.id
_entity.type
_entity.pdbx_description
1 polymer ?
#
loop_
_entity_poly.entity_id
_entity_poly.type
_entity_poly.pdbx_seq_one_letter_code
_entity_poly.pdbx_strand_id
1 'polypeptide(L)'
;MGQELYVFKLNQQLAKDCCGEMLKEKSAHAYRKYLQEQTYDQDLSFDTILQKVENNIVLIGIEELWSIYHWFDEKIEHSHPHLDFQQSEEQLYQEMKQRGLNLCFKIPYKTPIQ
;
A
#
# COMPACT_ATOMS: atom_id res chain seq x y z
N MET A 1 -0.93 -1.90 -27.05
CA MET A 1 -0.66 -2.21 -25.62
C MET A 1 -1.44 -1.19 -24.82
N GLY A 2 -2.45 -1.61 -24.07
CA GLY A 2 -3.21 -0.69 -23.21
C GLY A 2 -2.37 -0.36 -21.98
N GLN A 3 -2.26 0.91 -21.63
CA GLN A 3 -1.67 1.31 -20.36
C GLN A 3 -2.66 0.95 -19.25
N GLU A 4 -2.25 0.07 -18.34
CA GLU A 4 -2.99 -0.19 -17.12
C GLU A 4 -2.82 1.00 -16.19
N LEU A 5 -3.92 1.61 -15.79
CA LEU A 5 -3.91 2.70 -14.81
C LEU A 5 -4.12 2.12 -13.42
N TYR A 6 -3.10 2.26 -12.59
CA TYR A 6 -3.12 1.93 -11.17
C TYR A 6 -3.73 3.11 -10.40
N VAL A 7 -4.81 2.85 -9.66
CA VAL A 7 -5.53 3.88 -8.90
C VAL A 7 -5.72 3.41 -7.46
N PHE A 8 -5.14 4.12 -6.51
CA PHE A 8 -5.45 3.93 -5.09
C PHE A 8 -6.78 4.60 -4.74
N LYS A 9 -7.72 3.81 -4.21
CA LYS A 9 -8.93 4.29 -3.57
C LYS A 9 -8.73 4.26 -2.06
N LEU A 10 -8.75 5.44 -1.45
CA LEU A 10 -8.44 5.62 -0.05
C LEU A 10 -9.74 5.73 0.77
N ASN A 11 -9.83 4.99 1.87
CA ASN A 11 -10.89 5.12 2.87
C ASN A 11 -10.30 5.69 4.15
N GLN A 12 -10.62 6.95 4.45
CA GLN A 12 -10.10 7.69 5.61
C GLN A 12 -10.34 6.96 6.93
N GLN A 13 -11.54 6.45 7.15
CA GLN A 13 -11.92 5.86 8.43
C GLN A 13 -11.18 4.55 8.65
N LEU A 14 -11.16 3.66 7.63
CA LEU A 14 -10.42 2.39 7.71
C LEU A 14 -8.91 2.61 7.80
N ALA A 15 -8.37 3.60 7.09
CA ALA A 15 -6.94 3.93 7.17
C ALA A 15 -6.56 4.37 8.59
N LYS A 16 -7.37 5.24 9.20
CA LYS A 16 -7.18 5.69 10.57
C LYS A 16 -7.30 4.55 11.59
N ASP A 17 -8.36 3.76 11.49
CA ASP A 17 -8.69 2.75 12.51
C ASP A 17 -7.83 1.48 12.39
N CYS A 18 -7.39 1.13 11.18
CA CYS A 18 -6.72 -0.14 10.90
C CYS A 18 -5.30 0.04 10.36
N CYS A 19 -5.09 0.89 9.34
CA CYS A 19 -3.77 1.05 8.74
C CYS A 19 -2.77 1.68 9.72
N GLY A 20 -3.17 2.75 10.41
CA GLY A 20 -2.31 3.44 11.39
C GLY A 20 -1.77 2.49 12.47
N GLU A 21 -2.64 1.69 13.07
CA GLU A 21 -2.26 0.69 14.08
C GLU A 21 -1.33 -0.39 13.50
N MET A 22 -1.58 -0.84 12.28
CA MET A 22 -0.74 -1.84 11.61
C MET A 22 0.67 -1.30 11.30
N LEU A 23 0.79 -0.02 10.91
CA LEU A 23 2.09 0.61 10.64
C LEU A 23 2.93 0.76 11.94
N LYS A 24 2.28 0.89 13.09
CA LYS A 24 2.94 0.97 14.41
C LYS A 24 3.41 -0.37 14.95
N GLU A 25 3.03 -1.48 14.32
CA GLU A 25 3.35 -2.83 14.80
C GLU A 25 4.87 -3.01 14.96
N LYS A 26 5.29 -3.50 16.13
CA LYS A 26 6.70 -3.77 16.43
C LYS A 26 7.02 -5.23 16.16
N SER A 27 7.30 -5.56 14.91
CA SER A 27 7.69 -6.91 14.48
C SER A 27 9.05 -6.94 13.77
N ALA A 28 9.47 -8.12 13.33
CA ALA A 28 10.67 -8.28 12.50
C ALA A 28 10.52 -7.49 11.18
N HIS A 29 9.35 -7.56 10.56
CA HIS A 29 8.99 -6.90 9.30
C HIS A 29 8.16 -5.62 9.53
N ALA A 30 8.51 -4.84 10.56
CA ALA A 30 7.81 -3.59 10.86
C ALA A 30 8.05 -2.55 9.76
N TYR A 31 7.02 -1.79 9.39
CA TYR A 31 7.13 -0.75 8.35
C TYR A 31 8.22 0.28 8.66
N ARG A 32 8.39 0.64 9.94
CA ARG A 32 9.45 1.55 10.37
C ARG A 32 10.85 1.03 10.05
N LYS A 33 11.08 -0.29 10.17
CA LYS A 33 12.37 -0.91 9.81
C LYS A 33 12.52 -0.99 8.29
N TYR A 34 11.46 -1.37 7.60
CA TYR A 34 11.42 -1.36 6.14
C TYR A 34 11.87 0.00 5.57
N LEU A 35 11.34 1.11 6.08
CA LEU A 35 11.76 2.44 5.64
C LEU A 35 13.24 2.78 5.94
N GLN A 36 13.87 2.16 6.93
CA GLN A 36 15.28 2.37 7.27
C GLN A 36 16.22 1.52 6.43
N GLU A 37 15.76 0.36 5.98
CA GLU A 37 16.51 -0.60 5.17
C GLU A 37 16.42 -0.30 3.67
N GLN A 38 15.40 0.46 3.27
CA GLN A 38 15.19 0.86 1.89
C GLN A 38 16.27 1.83 1.39
N THR A 39 16.81 1.52 0.21
CA THR A 39 17.84 2.31 -0.50
C THR A 39 17.22 3.24 -1.54
N TYR A 40 15.96 3.65 -1.38
CA TYR A 40 15.34 4.60 -2.29
C TYR A 40 16.03 5.97 -2.16
N ASP A 41 16.27 6.65 -3.28
CA ASP A 41 16.86 8.01 -3.36
C ASP A 41 16.00 9.10 -2.66
N GLN A 42 14.88 8.74 -2.02
CA GLN A 42 13.97 9.65 -1.33
C GLN A 42 13.86 9.30 0.15
N ASP A 43 14.16 10.29 1.00
CA ASP A 43 13.98 10.22 2.45
C ASP A 43 12.48 10.24 2.82
N LEU A 44 11.86 9.07 2.88
CA LEU A 44 10.50 8.89 3.40
C LEU A 44 10.51 8.89 4.93
N SER A 45 9.64 9.69 5.54
CA SER A 45 9.51 9.80 6.99
C SER A 45 8.35 8.96 7.51
N PHE A 46 8.67 7.96 8.34
CA PHE A 46 7.66 7.15 9.04
C PHE A 46 6.65 8.02 9.79
N ASP A 47 7.11 9.00 10.56
CA ASP A 47 6.25 9.83 11.40
C ASP A 47 5.32 10.70 10.54
N THR A 48 5.81 11.22 9.41
CA THR A 48 5.00 11.97 8.45
C THR A 48 3.92 11.10 7.82
N ILE A 49 4.29 9.89 7.38
CA ILE A 49 3.36 8.94 6.75
C ILE A 49 2.29 8.51 7.75
N LEU A 50 2.69 8.14 8.97
CA LEU A 50 1.75 7.77 10.02
C LEU A 50 0.79 8.91 10.34
N GLN A 51 1.29 10.14 10.49
CA GLN A 51 0.45 11.30 10.75
C GLN A 51 -0.59 11.50 9.63
N LYS A 52 -0.20 11.35 8.37
CA LYS A 52 -1.13 11.45 7.23
C LYS A 52 -2.18 10.34 7.29
N VAL A 53 -1.78 9.10 7.51
CA VAL A 53 -2.70 7.95 7.62
C VAL A 53 -3.75 8.16 8.71
N GLU A 54 -3.34 8.65 9.88
CA GLU A 54 -4.24 8.81 11.03
C GLU A 54 -5.15 10.04 10.95
N ASN A 55 -4.67 11.12 10.35
CA ASN A 55 -5.39 12.40 10.35
C ASN A 55 -6.12 12.68 9.04
N ASN A 56 -5.44 12.48 7.91
CA ASN A 56 -5.99 12.70 6.58
C ASN A 56 -5.20 11.94 5.51
N ILE A 57 -5.63 10.72 5.19
CA ILE A 57 -4.97 9.82 4.23
C ILE A 57 -4.92 10.43 2.83
N VAL A 58 -5.81 11.38 2.47
CA VAL A 58 -5.80 12.03 1.15
C VAL A 58 -4.54 12.88 0.92
N LEU A 59 -3.84 13.27 1.99
CA LEU A 59 -2.56 13.98 1.93
C LEU A 59 -1.36 13.06 1.68
N ILE A 60 -1.59 11.76 1.59
CA ILE A 60 -0.54 10.80 1.27
C ILE A 60 -0.09 10.96 -0.18
N GLY A 61 1.22 11.08 -0.37
CA GLY A 61 1.85 11.14 -1.67
C GLY A 61 1.87 9.78 -2.36
N ILE A 62 2.08 9.79 -3.67
CA ILE A 62 2.12 8.55 -4.45
C ILE A 62 3.29 7.64 -4.04
N GLU A 63 4.45 8.21 -3.75
CA GLU A 63 5.64 7.49 -3.29
C GLU A 63 5.41 6.86 -1.91
N GLU A 64 4.72 7.59 -1.02
CA GLU A 64 4.34 7.08 0.30
C GLU A 64 3.37 5.89 0.14
N LEU A 65 2.40 5.96 -0.77
CA LEU A 65 1.50 4.83 -1.08
C LEU A 65 2.23 3.62 -1.63
N TRP A 66 3.14 3.82 -2.58
CA TRP A 66 3.95 2.72 -3.13
C TRP A 66 4.86 2.11 -2.08
N SER A 67 5.43 2.92 -1.19
CA SER A 67 6.24 2.39 -0.09
C SER A 67 5.42 1.50 0.85
N ILE A 68 4.16 1.87 1.13
CA ILE A 68 3.26 1.05 1.94
C ILE A 68 2.87 -0.22 1.16
N TYR A 69 2.56 -0.09 -0.13
CA TYR A 69 2.23 -1.22 -1.00
C TYR A 69 3.33 -2.28 -1.01
N HIS A 70 4.57 -1.88 -1.29
CA HIS A 70 5.72 -2.81 -1.35
C HIS A 70 6.01 -3.44 0.01
N TRP A 71 5.86 -2.68 1.09
CA TRP A 71 5.95 -3.26 2.43
C TRP A 71 4.86 -4.31 2.70
N PHE A 72 3.61 -4.06 2.27
CA PHE A 72 2.55 -5.06 2.39
C PHE A 72 2.89 -6.32 1.59
N ASP A 73 3.36 -6.16 0.36
CA ASP A 73 3.76 -7.25 -0.53
C ASP A 73 4.82 -8.14 0.13
N GLU A 74 5.92 -7.54 0.59
CA GLU A 74 6.97 -8.25 1.34
C GLU A 74 6.40 -8.92 2.60
N LYS A 75 5.52 -8.23 3.36
CA LYS A 75 4.92 -8.82 4.56
C LYS A 75 4.09 -10.06 4.24
N ILE A 76 3.36 -10.08 3.12
CA ILE A 76 2.58 -11.24 2.68
C ILE A 76 3.49 -12.38 2.24
N GLU A 77 4.52 -12.10 1.43
CA GLU A 77 5.49 -13.12 1.02
C GLU A 77 6.14 -13.82 2.22
N HIS A 78 6.53 -13.05 3.24
CA HIS A 78 7.14 -13.59 4.45
C HIS A 78 6.14 -14.36 5.34
N SER A 79 4.90 -13.87 5.44
CA SER A 79 3.87 -14.49 6.30
C SER A 79 3.24 -15.73 5.66
N HIS A 80 3.27 -15.82 4.32
CA HIS A 80 2.58 -16.85 3.55
C HIS A 80 3.46 -17.42 2.42
N PRO A 81 4.64 -17.99 2.73
CA PRO A 81 5.62 -18.43 1.73
C PRO A 81 5.18 -19.64 0.88
N HIS A 82 4.02 -20.21 1.17
CA HIS A 82 3.45 -21.37 0.48
C HIS A 82 2.40 -20.97 -0.57
N LEU A 83 1.98 -19.71 -0.60
CA LEU A 83 1.02 -19.23 -1.59
C LEU A 83 1.70 -19.14 -2.96
N ASP A 84 0.96 -19.47 -4.01
CA ASP A 84 1.37 -19.13 -5.36
C ASP A 84 1.23 -17.62 -5.63
N PHE A 85 1.71 -17.18 -6.79
CA PHE A 85 1.70 -15.77 -7.17
C PHE A 85 0.30 -15.16 -7.16
N GLN A 86 -0.71 -15.85 -7.72
CA GLN A 86 -2.08 -15.32 -7.79
C GLN A 86 -2.69 -15.23 -6.39
N GLN A 87 -2.46 -16.23 -5.54
CA GLN A 87 -2.94 -16.23 -4.17
C GLN A 87 -2.30 -15.14 -3.32
N SER A 88 -0.98 -14.92 -3.48
CA SER A 88 -0.26 -13.84 -2.79
C SER A 88 -0.80 -12.48 -3.20
N GLU A 89 -1.00 -12.27 -4.50
CA GLU A 89 -1.56 -11.04 -5.06
C GLU A 89 -3.00 -10.77 -4.55
N GLU A 90 -3.86 -11.79 -4.55
CA GLU A 90 -5.21 -11.68 -4.00
C GLU A 90 -5.19 -11.32 -2.50
N GLN A 91 -4.32 -11.98 -1.73
CA GLN A 91 -4.16 -11.72 -0.31
C GLN A 91 -3.67 -10.29 -0.05
N LEU A 92 -2.69 -9.81 -0.81
CA LEU A 92 -2.20 -8.44 -0.78
C LEU A 92 -3.34 -7.43 -0.99
N TYR A 93 -4.12 -7.60 -2.05
CA TYR A 93 -5.21 -6.67 -2.36
C TYR A 93 -6.32 -6.71 -1.31
N GLN A 94 -6.65 -7.88 -0.76
CA GLN A 94 -7.63 -7.98 0.32
C GLN A 94 -7.15 -7.30 1.59
N GLU A 95 -5.89 -7.53 1.97
CA GLU A 95 -5.26 -6.90 3.12
C GLU A 95 -5.27 -5.39 2.96
N MET A 96 -4.70 -4.84 1.88
CA MET A 96 -4.69 -3.39 1.67
C MET A 96 -6.10 -2.78 1.65
N LYS A 97 -7.08 -3.45 1.02
CA LYS A 97 -8.48 -3.01 1.02
C LYS A 97 -9.08 -2.95 2.43
N GLN A 98 -8.83 -3.96 3.26
CA GLN A 98 -9.31 -3.98 4.64
C GLN A 98 -8.65 -2.89 5.51
N ARG A 99 -7.47 -2.37 5.11
CA ARG A 99 -6.79 -1.25 5.77
C ARG A 99 -7.08 0.10 5.08
N GLY A 100 -8.04 0.14 4.15
CA GLY A 100 -8.48 1.38 3.50
C GLY A 100 -7.58 1.87 2.36
N LEU A 101 -6.69 1.05 1.83
CA LEU A 101 -5.74 1.37 0.76
C LEU A 101 -6.01 0.53 -0.51
N ASN A 102 -7.22 0.59 -1.06
CA ASN A 102 -7.61 -0.32 -2.12
C ASN A 102 -6.96 0.03 -3.47
N LEU A 103 -6.07 -0.82 -3.98
CA LEU A 103 -5.49 -0.68 -5.31
C LEU A 103 -6.48 -1.20 -6.37
N CYS A 104 -6.88 -0.32 -7.29
CA CYS A 104 -7.79 -0.64 -8.38
C CYS A 104 -7.08 -0.52 -9.73
N PHE A 105 -7.38 -1.46 -10.62
CA PHE A 105 -6.94 -1.42 -12.02
C PHE A 105 -8.08 -0.83 -12.85
N LYS A 106 -7.82 0.29 -13.53
CA LYS A 106 -8.66 0.72 -14.64
C LYS A 106 -7.95 0.37 -15.93
N ILE A 107 -8.51 -0.58 -16.67
CA ILE A 107 -8.26 -0.67 -18.10
C ILE A 107 -9.04 0.50 -18.73
N PRO A 108 -8.40 1.47 -19.39
CA PRO A 108 -9.13 2.49 -20.13
C PRO A 108 -9.94 1.80 -21.22
N TYR A 109 -11.25 1.67 -21.01
CA TYR A 109 -12.16 1.07 -21.97
C TYR A 109 -12.30 2.04 -23.14
N LYS A 110 -11.59 1.73 -24.24
CA LYS A 110 -11.65 2.34 -25.57
C LYS A 110 -11.99 3.82 -25.58
N THR A 111 -10.98 4.68 -25.75
CA THR A 111 -11.18 6.00 -26.35
C THR A 111 -12.05 5.81 -27.60
N PRO A 112 -13.24 6.45 -27.71
CA PRO A 112 -13.93 6.50 -28.98
C PRO A 112 -12.98 7.25 -29.91
N ILE A 113 -12.49 6.57 -30.94
CA ILE A 113 -11.83 7.24 -32.06
C ILE A 113 -12.96 8.03 -32.72
N GLN A 114 -12.99 9.35 -32.51
CA GLN A 114 -13.84 10.26 -33.28
C GLN A 114 -13.28 10.43 -34.69
#